data_AF-A0A088F0Z7-F1
#
_entry.id   AF-A0A088F0Z7-F1
#
_cell.length_a   1.000
_cell.length_b   1.000
_cell.length_c   1.000
_cell.angle_alpha   90.00
_cell.angle_beta   90.00
_cell.angle_gamma   90.00
#
_symmetry.space_group_name_H-M   'P 1'
#
loop_
_entity.id
_entity.type
_entity.pdbx_description
1 polymer ?
#
loop_
_entity_poly.entity_id
_entity_poly.type
_entity_poly.pdbx_seq_one_letter_code
_entity_poly.pdbx_strand_id
1 'polypeptide(L)'
;MENEIINKDTRINLYNAHYGFLENPKAFDFDNNPQRLIVRNYALRNKDKATYVRYLDDFFPEQVIKESERFDIDRQSIKQYSNEEARIWMKENNVRILRSDINYTDQDAIFSVVTIADDEDVAMYLFDDDGFILNTIEPADVLKTHSKIWIDNRLSK
;
A
#
# COMPACT_ATOMS: atom_id res chain seq x y z
N MET A 1 11.69 18.89 -8.24
CA MET A 1 10.94 19.30 -7.03
C MET A 1 9.45 19.44 -7.37
N GLU A 2 8.87 18.51 -8.14
CA GLU A 2 7.58 18.74 -8.81
C GLU A 2 6.62 17.56 -8.81
N ASN A 3 6.97 16.38 -8.29
CA ASN A 3 6.15 15.17 -8.52
C ASN A 3 5.40 14.59 -7.32
N GLU A 4 5.42 15.21 -6.13
CA GLU A 4 4.86 14.55 -4.93
C GLU A 4 4.01 15.46 -4.04
N ILE A 5 3.03 16.14 -4.63
CA ILE A 5 1.79 16.44 -3.92
C ILE A 5 0.63 16.06 -4.83
N ILE A 6 0.57 14.79 -5.23
CA ILE A 6 -0.71 14.23 -5.66
C ILE A 6 -1.55 14.12 -4.39
N ASN A 7 -2.52 15.02 -4.24
CA ASN A 7 -3.46 14.93 -3.13
C ASN A 7 -4.29 13.64 -3.30
N LYS A 8 -4.81 13.13 -2.17
CA LYS A 8 -5.64 11.92 -2.12
C LYS A 8 -6.74 11.91 -3.20
N ASP A 9 -7.34 13.06 -3.49
CA ASP A 9 -8.44 13.17 -4.46
C ASP A 9 -7.96 13.01 -5.91
N THR A 10 -6.79 13.53 -6.26
CA THR A 10 -6.15 13.28 -7.57
C THR A 10 -5.85 11.79 -7.74
N ARG A 11 -5.36 11.12 -6.69
CA ARG A 11 -5.11 9.66 -6.72
C ARG A 11 -6.41 8.87 -6.92
N ILE A 12 -7.47 9.23 -6.19
CA ILE A 12 -8.81 8.64 -6.35
C ILE A 12 -9.30 8.80 -7.80
N ASN A 13 -9.19 9.98 -8.38
CA ASN A 13 -9.66 10.21 -9.75
C ASN A 13 -8.88 9.39 -10.78
N LEU A 14 -7.56 9.26 -10.63
CA LEU A 14 -6.73 8.45 -11.52
C LEU A 14 -7.12 6.97 -11.47
N TYR A 15 -7.30 6.43 -10.26
CA TYR A 15 -7.67 5.02 -10.11
C TYR A 15 -9.13 4.80 -10.51
N ASN A 16 -10.02 5.77 -10.29
CA ASN A 16 -11.39 5.67 -10.76
C ASN A 16 -11.47 5.62 -12.29
N ALA A 17 -10.61 6.36 -13.00
CA ALA A 17 -10.56 6.28 -14.46
C ALA A 17 -10.20 4.88 -14.98
N HIS A 18 -9.45 4.10 -14.19
CA HIS A 18 -9.10 2.71 -14.52
C HIS A 18 -10.17 1.71 -14.05
N TYR A 19 -10.70 1.87 -12.84
CA TYR A 19 -11.56 0.88 -12.18
C TYR A 19 -13.07 1.17 -12.18
N GLY A 20 -13.49 2.44 -12.30
CA GLY A 20 -14.90 2.85 -12.22
C GLY A 20 -15.59 2.60 -10.86
N PHE A 21 -14.83 2.66 -9.76
CA PHE A 21 -15.35 2.35 -8.42
C PHE A 21 -16.23 3.46 -7.81
N LEU A 22 -16.19 4.70 -8.31
CA LEU A 22 -17.06 5.78 -7.82
C LEU A 22 -18.50 5.58 -8.31
N GLU A 23 -18.67 5.08 -9.53
CA GLU A 23 -19.97 4.76 -10.11
C GLU A 23 -20.54 3.47 -9.51
N ASN A 24 -19.69 2.51 -9.14
CA ASN A 24 -20.08 1.21 -8.62
C ASN A 24 -19.28 0.80 -7.35
N PRO A 25 -19.41 1.51 -6.23
CA PRO A 25 -18.59 1.26 -5.03
C PRO A 25 -18.80 -0.15 -4.44
N LYS A 26 -19.96 -0.77 -4.69
CA LYS A 26 -20.29 -2.14 -4.24
C LYS A 26 -19.69 -3.25 -5.11
N ALA A 27 -19.07 -2.92 -6.24
CA ALA A 27 -18.45 -3.90 -7.12
C ALA A 27 -17.12 -4.44 -6.55
N PHE A 28 -16.56 -3.74 -5.56
CA PHE A 28 -15.30 -4.09 -4.92
C PHE A 28 -15.57 -4.54 -3.49
N ASP A 29 -15.03 -5.70 -3.13
CA ASP A 29 -14.99 -6.12 -1.74
C ASP A 29 -14.10 -5.19 -0.91
N PHE A 30 -14.17 -5.33 0.41
CA PHE A 30 -13.41 -4.49 1.32
C PHE A 30 -11.89 -4.58 1.09
N ASP A 31 -11.35 -5.78 0.89
CA ASP A 31 -9.91 -6.01 0.81
C ASP A 31 -9.31 -5.45 -0.49
N ASN A 32 -10.07 -5.53 -1.59
CA ASN A 32 -9.67 -5.15 -2.95
C ASN A 32 -10.27 -3.81 -3.41
N ASN A 33 -10.75 -2.97 -2.48
CA ASN A 33 -11.28 -1.65 -2.85
C ASN A 33 -10.14 -0.62 -3.07
N PRO A 34 -9.95 -0.10 -4.30
CA PRO A 34 -8.85 0.83 -4.58
C PRO A 34 -8.99 2.17 -3.83
N GLN A 35 -10.21 2.69 -3.73
CA GLN A 35 -10.47 3.93 -3.00
C GLN A 35 -10.10 3.80 -1.52
N ARG A 36 -10.47 2.67 -0.89
CA ARG A 36 -10.12 2.38 0.51
C ARG A 36 -8.61 2.41 0.71
N LEU A 37 -7.86 1.74 -0.15
CA LEU A 37 -6.40 1.67 -0.06
C LEU A 37 -5.78 3.07 -0.17
N ILE A 38 -6.24 3.88 -1.12
CA ILE A 38 -5.77 5.27 -1.29
C ILE A 38 -6.08 6.13 -0.05
N VAL A 39 -7.32 6.06 0.46
CA VAL A 39 -7.74 6.82 1.65
C VAL A 39 -6.95 6.37 2.88
N ARG A 40 -6.76 5.06 3.06
CA ARG A 40 -5.99 4.47 4.17
C ARG A 40 -4.53 4.93 4.13
N ASN A 41 -3.88 4.89 2.96
CA ASN A 41 -2.49 5.31 2.80
C ASN A 41 -2.30 6.78 3.11
N TYR A 42 -3.20 7.62 2.60
CA TYR A 42 -3.22 9.04 2.93
C TYR A 42 -3.32 9.24 4.45
N ALA A 43 -4.28 8.58 5.10
CA ALA A 43 -4.48 8.68 6.54
C ALA A 43 -3.26 8.21 7.35
N LEU A 44 -2.64 7.08 6.99
CA LEU A 44 -1.47 6.53 7.69
C LEU A 44 -0.27 7.48 7.62
N ARG A 45 0.06 8.00 6.43
CA ARG A 45 1.19 8.92 6.23
C ARG A 45 0.99 10.25 6.96
N ASN A 46 -0.25 10.72 7.04
CA ASN A 46 -0.59 12.00 7.68
C ASN A 46 -1.02 11.85 9.15
N LYS A 47 -1.04 10.63 9.70
CA LYS A 47 -1.53 10.31 11.05
C LYS A 47 -2.98 10.77 11.28
N ASP A 48 -3.79 10.79 10.23
CA ASP A 48 -5.17 11.26 10.23
C ASP A 48 -6.15 10.08 10.24
N LYS A 49 -6.28 9.44 11.41
CA LYS A 49 -7.20 8.33 11.64
C LYS A 49 -8.66 8.71 11.34
N ALA A 50 -9.05 9.94 11.64
CA ALA A 50 -10.42 10.42 11.48
C ALA A 50 -10.87 10.38 10.02
N THR A 51 -9.99 10.74 9.08
CA THR A 51 -10.30 10.64 7.65
C THR A 51 -10.58 9.21 7.21
N TYR A 52 -9.82 8.23 7.70
CA TYR A 52 -10.06 6.83 7.34
C TYR A 52 -11.32 6.28 8.00
N VAL A 53 -11.53 6.56 9.29
CA VAL A 53 -12.73 6.11 10.02
C VAL A 53 -14.00 6.69 9.40
N ARG A 54 -14.02 7.96 9.01
CA ARG A 54 -15.19 8.55 8.32
C ARG A 54 -15.49 7.84 7.01
N TYR A 55 -14.46 7.55 6.21
CA TYR A 55 -14.64 6.78 4.98
C TYR A 55 -15.21 5.38 5.26
N LEU A 56 -14.71 4.69 6.29
CA LEU A 56 -15.25 3.39 6.67
C LEU A 56 -16.70 3.48 7.12
N ASP A 57 -17.08 4.49 7.89
CA ASP A 57 -18.47 4.67 8.34
C ASP A 57 -19.45 4.85 7.15
N ASP A 58 -19.01 5.58 6.12
CA ASP A 58 -19.82 5.84 4.93
C ASP A 58 -19.98 4.60 4.01
N PHE A 59 -18.94 3.77 3.88
CA PHE A 59 -18.88 2.72 2.85
C PHE A 59 -18.76 1.27 3.37
N PHE A 60 -18.19 1.09 4.56
CA PHE A 60 -17.91 -0.21 5.19
C PHE A 60 -18.13 -0.16 6.73
N PRO A 61 -19.32 0.23 7.19
CA PRO A 61 -19.58 0.51 8.61
C PRO A 61 -19.28 -0.70 9.52
N GLU A 62 -19.43 -1.91 9.02
CA GLU A 62 -19.12 -3.16 9.73
C GLU A 62 -17.62 -3.35 10.00
N GLN A 63 -16.73 -2.67 9.26
CA GLN A 63 -15.28 -2.77 9.42
C GLN A 63 -14.71 -1.70 10.37
N VAL A 64 -15.49 -0.68 10.74
CA VAL A 64 -15.01 0.51 11.47
C VAL A 64 -14.25 0.14 12.74
N ILE A 65 -14.79 -0.74 13.59
CA ILE A 65 -14.18 -1.10 14.87
C ILE A 65 -12.82 -1.78 14.63
N LYS A 66 -12.83 -2.85 13.82
CA LYS A 66 -11.64 -3.66 13.52
C LYS A 66 -10.53 -2.83 12.87
N GLU A 67 -10.89 -2.03 11.87
CA GLU A 67 -9.92 -1.25 11.11
C GLU A 67 -9.41 -0.02 11.88
N SER A 68 -10.22 0.54 12.77
CA SER A 68 -9.78 1.58 13.70
C SER A 68 -8.68 1.07 14.63
N GLU A 69 -8.84 -0.14 15.20
CA GLU A 69 -7.80 -0.77 16.01
C GLU A 69 -6.57 -1.12 15.17
N ARG A 70 -6.79 -1.69 13.98
CA ARG A 70 -5.71 -2.06 13.05
C ARG A 70 -4.89 -0.86 12.62
N PHE A 71 -5.52 0.29 12.36
CA PHE A 71 -4.85 1.53 11.99
C PHE A 71 -3.82 1.99 13.03
N ASP A 72 -4.14 1.88 14.32
CA ASP A 72 -3.22 2.29 15.39
C ASP A 72 -2.00 1.38 15.48
N ILE A 73 -2.16 0.10 15.16
CA ILE A 73 -1.07 -0.87 15.06
C ILE A 73 -0.23 -0.57 13.82
N ASP A 74 -0.86 -0.41 12.66
CA ASP A 74 -0.20 -0.14 11.39
C ASP A 74 0.64 1.14 11.43
N ARG A 75 0.11 2.19 12.07
CA ARG A 75 0.82 3.46 12.24
C ARG A 75 2.14 3.32 13.00
N GLN A 76 2.26 2.32 13.88
CA GLN A 76 3.49 2.08 14.64
C GLN A 76 4.53 1.29 13.84
N SER A 77 4.08 0.45 12.90
CA SER A 77 4.96 -0.40 12.10
C SER A 77 5.41 0.24 10.80
N ILE A 78 4.58 1.12 10.22
CA ILE A 78 4.89 1.78 8.95
C ILE A 78 5.90 2.91 9.18
N LYS A 79 7.02 2.82 8.47
CA LYS A 79 8.08 3.84 8.50
C LYS A 79 8.44 4.27 7.09
N GLN A 80 8.80 5.54 6.97
CA GLN A 80 9.41 6.07 5.75
C GLN A 80 10.92 5.91 5.84
N TYR A 81 11.50 5.34 4.80
CA TYR A 81 12.93 5.18 4.61
C TYR A 81 13.39 6.03 3.43
N SER A 82 14.61 6.54 3.47
CA SER A 82 15.31 6.89 2.23
C SER A 82 15.59 5.64 1.40
N ASN A 83 15.86 5.82 0.10
CA ASN A 83 16.24 4.70 -0.77
C ASN A 83 17.40 3.86 -0.20
N GLU A 84 18.42 4.52 0.38
CA GLU A 84 19.58 3.82 0.97
C GLU A 84 19.20 3.02 2.21
N GLU A 85 18.47 3.64 3.14
CA GLU A 85 18.05 2.95 4.37
C GLU A 85 17.10 1.79 4.06
N ALA A 86 16.23 1.94 3.06
CA ALA A 86 15.36 0.88 2.58
C ALA A 86 16.16 -0.29 2.01
N ARG A 87 17.19 -0.02 1.18
CA ARG A 87 18.06 -1.06 0.63
C ARG A 87 18.77 -1.84 1.73
N ILE A 88 19.32 -1.14 2.72
CA ILE A 88 19.99 -1.77 3.86
C ILE A 88 18.99 -2.64 4.63
N TRP A 89 17.82 -2.09 4.97
CA TRP A 89 16.79 -2.80 5.71
C TRP A 89 16.29 -4.05 4.97
N MET A 90 16.00 -3.95 3.67
CA MET A 90 15.56 -5.09 2.86
C MET A 90 16.60 -6.20 2.82
N LYS A 91 17.89 -5.84 2.70
CA LYS A 91 18.99 -6.79 2.73
C LYS A 91 19.14 -7.48 4.08
N GLU A 92 19.10 -6.71 5.18
CA GLU A 92 19.22 -7.25 6.54
C GLU A 92 18.09 -8.21 6.91
N ASN A 93 16.90 -8.01 6.35
CA ASN A 93 15.72 -8.83 6.60
C ASN A 93 15.48 -9.89 5.51
N ASN A 94 16.44 -10.10 4.61
CA ASN A 94 16.35 -11.05 3.49
C ASN A 94 15.04 -10.91 2.69
N VAL A 95 14.60 -9.68 2.44
CA VAL A 95 13.35 -9.42 1.74
C VAL A 95 13.51 -9.80 0.28
N ARG A 96 12.75 -10.79 -0.16
CA ARG A 96 12.75 -11.31 -1.53
C ARG A 96 11.63 -10.72 -2.38
N ILE A 97 10.47 -10.47 -1.77
CA ILE A 97 9.27 -9.93 -2.44
C ILE A 97 8.60 -8.90 -1.53
N LEU A 98 8.15 -7.82 -2.14
CA LEU A 98 7.25 -6.87 -1.51
C LEU A 98 5.90 -6.90 -2.22
N ARG A 99 4.86 -6.55 -1.48
CA ARG A 99 3.53 -6.25 -2.01
C ARG A 99 3.23 -4.80 -1.76
N SER A 100 2.98 -4.08 -2.84
CA SER A 100 2.50 -2.71 -2.81
C SER A 100 1.00 -2.71 -2.56
N ASP A 101 0.49 -1.76 -1.78
CA ASP A 101 -0.95 -1.62 -1.59
C ASP A 101 -1.65 -0.95 -2.78
N ILE A 102 -1.03 0.08 -3.36
CA ILE A 102 -1.42 0.72 -4.61
C ILE A 102 -0.32 0.48 -5.67
N ASN A 103 -0.32 1.22 -6.78
CA ASN A 103 0.61 0.99 -7.88
C ASN A 103 2.03 1.19 -7.37
N TYR A 104 2.90 0.21 -7.59
CA TYR A 104 4.24 0.20 -7.01
C TYR A 104 5.13 1.34 -7.48
N THR A 105 4.77 2.08 -8.54
CA THR A 105 5.49 3.26 -9.02
C THR A 105 5.03 4.56 -8.37
N ASP A 106 3.90 4.53 -7.67
CA ASP A 106 3.38 5.66 -6.93
C ASP A 106 4.20 5.89 -5.66
N GLN A 107 4.78 7.08 -5.54
CA GLN A 107 5.68 7.44 -4.42
C GLN A 107 5.03 7.40 -3.04
N ASP A 108 3.70 7.32 -3.01
CA ASP A 108 2.89 7.17 -1.82
C ASP A 108 2.37 5.76 -1.55
N ALA A 109 2.83 4.76 -2.30
CA ALA A 109 2.62 3.36 -2.00
C ALA A 109 3.29 2.97 -0.68
N ILE A 110 2.64 2.07 0.05
CA ILE A 110 3.18 1.43 1.25
C ILE A 110 3.43 -0.04 0.92
N PHE A 111 4.66 -0.47 1.15
CA PHE A 111 5.12 -1.81 0.83
C PHE A 111 5.07 -2.71 2.06
N SER A 112 4.56 -3.92 1.89
CA SER A 112 4.55 -4.99 2.89
C SER A 112 5.44 -6.14 2.43
N VAL A 113 6.09 -6.84 3.35
CA VAL A 113 6.89 -8.03 3.01
C VAL A 113 5.96 -9.21 2.75
N VAL A 114 6.19 -9.90 1.63
CA VAL A 114 5.58 -11.20 1.36
C VAL A 114 6.54 -12.28 1.82
N THR A 115 6.13 -13.06 2.81
CA THR A 115 6.91 -14.21 3.28
C THR A 115 6.72 -15.37 2.30
N ILE A 116 7.83 -15.87 1.77
CA ILE A 116 7.90 -17.01 0.88
C ILE A 116 8.88 -18.03 1.47
N ALA A 117 8.65 -19.32 1.23
CA ALA A 117 9.57 -20.34 1.74
C ALA A 117 10.92 -20.26 1.00
N ASP A 118 12.00 -20.68 1.68
CA ASP A 118 13.36 -20.60 1.12
C ASP A 118 13.54 -21.42 -0.17
N ASP A 119 12.76 -22.50 -0.32
CA ASP A 119 12.77 -23.41 -1.46
C ASP A 119 11.81 -23.01 -2.59
N GLU A 120 10.99 -21.97 -2.39
CA GLU A 120 10.08 -21.48 -3.41
C GLU A 120 10.74 -20.49 -4.37
N ASP A 121 10.32 -20.56 -5.63
CA ASP A 121 10.76 -19.64 -6.68
C ASP A 121 10.00 -18.31 -6.59
N VAL A 122 10.75 -17.21 -6.51
CA VAL A 122 10.24 -15.83 -6.47
C VAL A 122 9.32 -15.56 -7.66
N ALA A 123 9.66 -16.12 -8.83
CA ALA A 123 8.92 -15.87 -10.06
C ALA A 123 7.45 -16.34 -9.99
N MET A 124 7.12 -17.31 -9.14
CA MET A 124 5.74 -17.80 -8.96
C MET A 124 4.82 -16.76 -8.30
N TYR A 125 5.42 -15.78 -7.65
CA TYR A 125 4.71 -14.75 -6.91
C TYR A 125 4.69 -13.43 -7.63
N LEU A 126 5.48 -13.24 -8.69
CA LEU A 126 5.50 -12.02 -9.48
C LEU A 126 4.43 -12.13 -10.57
N PHE A 127 3.24 -11.61 -10.28
CA PHE A 127 2.16 -11.53 -11.26
C PHE A 127 2.20 -10.19 -11.98
N ASP A 128 2.23 -10.25 -13.31
CA ASP A 128 1.98 -9.10 -14.18
C ASP A 128 0.46 -8.97 -14.35
N ASP A 129 -0.20 -8.38 -13.34
CA ASP A 129 -1.57 -7.92 -13.46
C ASP A 129 -1.54 -6.44 -13.89
N ASP A 130 -2.34 -6.08 -14.89
CA ASP A 130 -2.54 -4.69 -15.35
C ASP A 130 -3.19 -3.82 -14.26
N GLY A 131 -3.60 -4.43 -13.13
CA GLY A 131 -4.09 -3.76 -11.94
C GLY A 131 -3.08 -2.82 -11.28
N PHE A 132 -3.61 -1.81 -10.59
CA PHE A 132 -2.87 -0.82 -9.81
C PHE A 132 -2.88 -1.08 -8.30
N ILE A 133 -3.36 -2.22 -7.80
CA ILE A 133 -3.41 -2.47 -6.35
C ILE A 133 -2.89 -3.86 -6.03
N LEU A 134 -2.31 -4.01 -4.84
CA LEU A 134 -1.92 -5.31 -4.28
C LEU A 134 -0.89 -6.10 -5.10
N ASN A 135 -0.16 -5.44 -6.00
CA ASN A 135 0.85 -6.07 -6.85
C ASN A 135 2.09 -6.46 -6.04
N THR A 136 2.58 -7.64 -6.33
CA THR A 136 3.84 -8.22 -5.88
C THR A 136 4.97 -7.78 -6.79
N ILE A 137 6.07 -7.31 -6.21
CA ILE A 137 7.18 -6.72 -6.95
C ILE A 137 8.51 -7.08 -6.31
N GLU A 138 9.58 -7.00 -7.10
CA GLU A 138 10.93 -7.19 -6.58
C GLU A 138 11.43 -5.94 -5.85
N PRO A 139 12.18 -6.08 -4.75
CA PRO A 139 12.80 -4.96 -4.06
C PRO A 139 13.65 -4.06 -4.97
N ALA A 140 14.33 -4.64 -5.96
CA ALA A 140 15.15 -3.91 -6.91
C ALA A 140 14.33 -2.89 -7.73
N ASP A 141 13.08 -3.19 -8.06
CA ASP A 141 12.24 -2.31 -8.87
C ASP A 141 11.66 -1.16 -8.05
N VAL A 142 11.35 -1.38 -6.76
CA VAL A 142 11.04 -0.27 -5.84
C VAL A 142 12.21 0.69 -5.73
N LEU A 143 13.41 0.15 -5.54
CA LEU A 143 14.63 0.95 -5.35
C LEU A 143 15.01 1.76 -6.60
N LYS A 144 14.57 1.37 -7.80
CA LYS A 144 14.77 2.15 -9.03
C LYS A 144 13.79 3.31 -9.16
N THR A 145 12.59 3.15 -8.63
CA THR A 145 11.47 4.06 -8.88
C THR A 145 11.23 5.05 -7.74
N HIS A 146 11.73 4.79 -6.53
CA HIS A 146 11.40 5.57 -5.34
C HIS A 146 12.58 6.33 -4.75
N SER A 147 12.36 7.61 -4.41
CA SER A 147 13.33 8.40 -3.63
C SER A 147 13.19 8.18 -2.12
N LYS A 148 11.94 7.99 -1.67
CA LYS A 148 11.55 7.63 -0.30
C LYS A 148 10.54 6.49 -0.37
N ILE A 149 10.66 5.53 0.54
CA ILE A 149 9.89 4.29 0.50
C ILE A 149 9.18 4.11 1.83
N TRP A 150 7.87 3.92 1.79
CA TRP A 150 7.09 3.58 2.98
C TRP A 150 7.03 2.06 3.11
N ILE A 151 7.49 1.53 4.24
CA ILE A 151 7.54 0.09 4.49
C ILE A 151 6.79 -0.21 5.78
N ASP A 152 5.88 -1.18 5.72
CA ASP A 152 5.37 -1.84 6.92
C ASP A 152 6.42 -2.84 7.43
N ASN A 153 7.05 -2.49 8.55
CA ASN A 153 8.16 -3.28 9.11
C ASN A 153 7.71 -4.57 9.80
N ARG A 154 6.42 -4.92 9.77
CA ARG A 154 5.98 -6.22 10.23
C ARG A 154 6.42 -7.28 9.23
N LEU A 155 7.37 -8.09 9.65
CA LEU A 155 7.66 -9.34 8.97
C LEU A 155 6.55 -10.32 9.32
N SER A 156 5.87 -10.84 8.31
CA SER A 156 4.88 -11.91 8.51
C SER A 156 5.66 -13.12 9.02
N LYS A 157 5.43 -13.49 10.28
CA LYS A 157 6.02 -14.68 10.92
C LYS A 157 5.36 -15.94 10.41
#